data_AF-A0A959DX03-F1
#
_entry.id   AF-A0A959DX03-F1
#
_cell.length_a   1.000
_cell.length_b   1.000
_cell.length_c   1.000
_cell.angle_alpha   90.00
_cell.angle_beta   90.00
_cell.angle_gamma   90.00
#
_symmetry.space_group_name_H-M   'P 1'
#
loop_
_entity.id
_entity.type
_entity.pdbx_description
1 polymer ?
#
loop_
_entity_poly.entity_id
_entity_poly.type
_entity_poly.pdbx_seq_one_letter_code
_entity_poly.pdbx_strand_id
1 'polypeptide(L)'
;MKVILLLSALLYAFTARADIHVIIYATCGGKTGHAGIAVDDYQIKISEVRTGGKTAYRKDTVATGFVQYFDLWPTNDEYKVSYDKDVEATYYRLPSNKWKRLLSVRTLAEEGLPHKEGYPCDGIITLPNSKAGDLELAAYLERKRDAGRPFNAMRYNCCDFVSEAIAFAARRQVFAKELVYKQLISTPNRLFRELRTWDGVQVVKDPGKKVDGSFFQERILGRMIPSFINF
;
A
#
# COMPACT_ATOMS: atom_id res chain seq x y z
N MET A 1 -4.48 -51.83 29.64
CA MET A 1 -4.30 -51.43 28.22
C MET A 1 -4.48 -49.93 28.13
N LYS A 2 -3.39 -49.17 27.96
CA LYS A 2 -3.40 -47.71 27.88
C LYS A 2 -3.48 -47.31 26.40
N VAL A 3 -4.62 -46.78 25.95
CA VAL A 3 -4.70 -46.09 24.66
C VAL A 3 -4.42 -44.62 24.96
N ILE A 4 -3.17 -44.22 24.77
CA ILE A 4 -2.78 -42.82 24.74
C ILE A 4 -3.25 -42.31 23.37
N LEU A 5 -4.37 -41.58 23.37
CA LEU A 5 -4.76 -40.72 22.26
C LEU A 5 -3.73 -39.60 22.15
N LEU A 6 -2.66 -39.87 21.41
CA LEU A 6 -1.84 -38.85 20.79
C LEU A 6 -2.73 -38.16 19.75
N LEU A 7 -3.53 -37.18 20.20
CA LEU A 7 -3.83 -36.02 19.39
C LEU A 7 -2.48 -35.31 19.18
N SER A 8 -1.68 -35.83 18.25
CA SER A 8 -0.62 -35.07 17.63
C SER A 8 -1.32 -33.87 17.02
N ALA A 9 -1.13 -32.73 17.67
CA ALA A 9 -1.51 -31.44 17.18
C ALA A 9 -0.97 -31.33 15.76
N LEU A 10 -1.86 -31.56 14.78
CA LEU A 10 -1.79 -30.97 13.46
C LEU A 10 -2.12 -29.48 13.66
N LEU A 11 -1.31 -28.81 14.49
CA LEU A 11 -1.09 -27.39 14.42
C LEU A 11 -0.43 -27.22 13.06
N TYR A 12 -1.26 -27.06 12.05
CA TYR A 12 -0.94 -26.24 10.91
C TYR A 12 -0.37 -24.95 11.50
N ALA A 13 0.94 -24.89 11.67
CA ALA A 13 1.66 -23.66 11.48
C ALA A 13 1.44 -23.33 10.00
N PHE A 14 0.24 -22.79 9.69
CA PHE A 14 0.21 -21.68 8.76
C PHE A 14 1.21 -20.70 9.37
N THR A 15 2.46 -20.76 8.92
CA THR A 15 3.29 -19.58 8.86
C THR A 15 2.46 -18.64 8.00
N ALA A 16 1.57 -17.86 8.64
CA ALA A 16 0.73 -16.90 7.96
C ALA A 16 1.70 -16.09 7.12
N ARG A 17 1.57 -16.27 5.80
CA ARG A 17 2.37 -15.56 4.82
C ARG A 17 2.12 -14.08 5.08
N ALA A 18 3.20 -13.34 5.22
CA ALA A 18 3.16 -11.89 5.35
C ALA A 18 3.14 -11.31 3.94
N ASP A 19 2.31 -10.32 3.69
CA ASP A 19 2.21 -9.70 2.38
C ASP A 19 2.27 -8.17 2.49
N ILE A 20 2.88 -7.56 1.47
CA ILE A 20 2.80 -6.12 1.24
C ILE A 20 1.63 -5.88 0.29
N HIS A 21 0.74 -4.97 0.66
CA HIS A 21 -0.46 -4.64 -0.11
C HIS A 21 -0.30 -3.26 -0.73
N VAL A 22 -0.36 -3.16 -2.07
CA VAL A 22 -0.39 -1.89 -2.79
C VAL A 22 -1.82 -1.59 -3.19
N ILE A 23 -2.33 -0.46 -2.70
CA ILE A 23 -3.71 0.00 -2.90
C ILE A 23 -3.69 1.06 -3.99
N ILE A 24 -4.52 0.88 -5.02
CA ILE A 24 -4.57 1.74 -6.19
C ILE A 24 -5.96 2.34 -6.36
N TYR A 25 -5.99 3.66 -6.49
CA TYR A 25 -7.09 4.43 -7.06
C TYR A 25 -6.68 4.83 -8.47
N ALA A 26 -7.40 4.36 -9.47
CA ALA A 26 -7.01 4.51 -10.87
C ALA A 26 -7.20 5.96 -11.33
N THR A 27 -6.29 6.42 -12.18
CA THR A 27 -6.47 7.65 -12.94
C THR A 27 -7.42 7.34 -14.10
N CYS A 28 -8.70 7.64 -13.94
CA CYS A 28 -9.73 7.37 -14.94
C CYS A 28 -10.89 8.38 -14.80
N GLY A 29 -11.49 8.78 -15.93
CA GLY A 29 -12.69 9.62 -15.94
C GLY A 29 -12.49 10.98 -15.27
N GLY A 30 -11.33 11.61 -15.48
CA GLY A 30 -10.99 12.92 -14.90
C GLY A 30 -10.49 12.90 -13.45
N LYS A 31 -10.47 11.72 -12.78
CA LYS A 31 -9.88 11.55 -11.45
C LYS A 31 -8.36 11.51 -11.53
N THR A 32 -7.67 12.13 -10.56
CA THR A 32 -6.20 12.13 -10.49
C THR A 32 -5.65 10.73 -10.19
N GLY A 33 -6.39 9.93 -9.42
CA GLY A 33 -5.92 8.65 -8.90
C GLY A 33 -4.96 8.84 -7.72
N HIS A 34 -4.64 7.73 -7.04
CA HIS A 34 -3.79 7.69 -5.86
C HIS A 34 -3.17 6.30 -5.67
N ALA A 35 -2.06 6.23 -4.95
CA ALA A 35 -1.44 4.99 -4.54
C ALA A 35 -1.03 5.06 -3.06
N GLY A 36 -1.28 3.96 -2.35
CA GLY A 36 -0.80 3.76 -0.99
C GLY A 36 -0.29 2.35 -0.79
N ILE A 37 0.37 2.11 0.34
CA ILE A 37 0.97 0.84 0.69
C ILE A 37 0.52 0.43 2.09
N ALA A 38 0.25 -0.85 2.29
CA ALA A 38 -0.03 -1.41 3.60
C ALA A 38 0.81 -2.66 3.86
N VAL A 39 1.11 -2.89 5.12
CA VAL A 39 1.77 -4.10 5.62
C VAL A 39 0.92 -4.72 6.71
N ASP A 40 1.02 -6.02 6.90
CA ASP A 40 0.28 -6.70 7.96
C ASP A 40 0.69 -6.15 9.34
N ASP A 41 -0.26 -6.09 10.26
CA ASP A 41 -0.04 -5.66 11.63
C ASP A 41 0.15 -6.86 12.56
N TYR A 42 0.98 -6.69 13.60
CA TYR A 42 1.43 -7.78 14.46
C TYR A 42 1.37 -7.44 15.93
N GLN A 43 0.94 -8.42 16.73
CA GLN A 43 1.09 -8.40 18.18
C GLN A 43 2.30 -9.22 18.60
N ILE A 44 3.16 -8.62 19.41
CA ILE A 44 4.27 -9.32 20.06
C ILE A 44 3.77 -9.92 21.37
N LYS A 45 3.78 -11.25 21.47
CA LYS A 45 3.46 -11.99 22.70
C LYS A 45 4.74 -12.52 23.32
N ILE A 46 4.89 -12.33 24.62
CA ILE A 46 6.00 -12.89 25.40
C ILE A 46 5.41 -13.94 26.33
N SER A 47 5.86 -15.18 26.22
CA SER A 47 5.41 -16.30 27.03
C SER A 47 6.57 -16.92 27.83
N GLU A 48 6.29 -17.33 29.07
CA GLU A 48 7.24 -18.09 29.86
C GLU A 48 7.24 -19.56 29.40
N VAL A 49 8.42 -20.10 29.12
CA VAL A 49 8.62 -21.50 28.74
C VAL A 49 9.53 -22.15 29.76
N ARG A 50 8.99 -23.13 30.51
CA ARG A 50 9.78 -23.92 31.46
C ARG A 50 10.30 -25.17 30.77
N THR A 51 11.62 -25.29 30.70
CA THR A 51 12.30 -26.48 30.15
C THR A 51 13.33 -26.96 31.16
N GLY A 52 13.15 -28.17 31.70
CA GLY A 52 14.11 -28.78 32.64
C GLY A 52 14.37 -27.96 33.91
N GLY A 53 13.32 -27.35 34.49
CA GLY A 53 13.43 -26.54 35.71
C GLY A 53 14.01 -25.12 35.52
N LYS A 54 14.38 -24.75 34.29
CA LYS A 54 14.78 -23.38 33.93
C LYS A 54 13.63 -22.66 33.25
N THR A 55 13.38 -21.42 33.68
CA THR A 55 12.48 -20.49 33.02
C THR A 55 13.21 -19.77 31.89
N ALA A 56 12.67 -19.87 30.67
CA ALA A 56 13.05 -19.07 29.51
C ALA A 56 11.85 -18.24 29.04
N TYR A 57 12.09 -17.18 28.27
CA TYR A 57 11.03 -16.40 27.64
C TYR A 57 11.03 -16.63 26.13
N ARG A 58 9.86 -16.91 25.56
CA ARG A 58 9.64 -17.02 24.13
C ARG A 58 8.91 -15.78 23.64
N LYS A 59 9.40 -15.21 22.53
CA LYS A 59 8.77 -14.09 21.83
C LYS A 59 8.09 -14.62 20.57
N ASP A 60 6.78 -14.43 20.47
CA ASP A 60 5.96 -14.81 19.33
C ASP A 60 5.39 -13.57 18.62
N THR A 61 5.59 -13.46 17.31
CA THR A 61 5.02 -12.39 16.48
C THR A 61 3.80 -12.92 15.73
N VAL A 62 2.61 -12.47 16.14
CA VAL A 62 1.32 -12.99 15.70
C VAL A 62 0.59 -11.93 14.88
N ALA A 63 0.18 -12.27 13.65
CA ALA A 63 -0.60 -11.37 12.80
C ALA A 63 -1.95 -11.06 13.45
N THR A 64 -2.39 -9.81 13.37
CA THR A 64 -3.63 -9.33 13.99
C THR A 64 -4.85 -9.51 13.07
N GLY A 65 -4.62 -9.77 11.77
CA GLY A 65 -5.65 -9.75 10.74
C GLY A 65 -5.96 -8.35 10.21
N PHE A 66 -5.26 -7.33 10.71
CA PHE A 66 -5.33 -5.94 10.27
C PHE A 66 -4.03 -5.52 9.58
N VAL A 67 -4.04 -4.35 8.96
CA VAL A 67 -2.90 -3.77 8.27
C VAL A 67 -2.59 -2.36 8.77
N GLN A 68 -1.32 -2.00 8.71
CA GLN A 68 -0.86 -0.61 8.83
C GLN A 68 -0.75 -0.03 7.42
N TYR A 69 -1.51 1.02 7.14
CA TYR A 69 -1.55 1.67 5.83
C TYR A 69 -0.80 3.00 5.84
N PHE A 70 -0.07 3.28 4.78
CA PHE A 70 0.77 4.46 4.59
C PHE A 70 0.53 5.07 3.22
N ASP A 71 0.43 6.40 3.16
CA ASP A 71 0.43 7.14 1.90
C ASP A 71 0.93 8.57 2.05
N LEU A 72 1.06 9.22 0.90
CA LEU A 72 1.60 10.56 0.75
C LEU A 72 0.64 11.40 -0.12
N TRP A 73 0.25 12.55 0.40
CA TRP A 73 -0.61 13.52 -0.27
C TRP A 73 0.03 14.91 -0.28
N PRO A 74 -0.30 15.78 -1.23
CA PRO A 74 -0.11 17.20 -1.03
C PRO A 74 -1.10 17.72 0.02
N THR A 75 -0.71 18.71 0.83
CA THR A 75 -1.63 19.37 1.76
C THR A 75 -2.81 20.01 1.02
N ASN A 76 -2.53 20.60 -0.16
CA ASN A 76 -3.53 21.20 -1.06
C ASN A 76 -3.45 20.56 -2.45
N ASP A 77 -4.54 19.99 -2.95
CA ASP A 77 -4.62 19.31 -4.26
C ASP A 77 -4.89 20.29 -5.42
N GLU A 78 -4.11 21.37 -5.51
CA GLU A 78 -4.20 22.36 -6.58
C GLU A 78 -3.33 22.00 -7.78
N TYR A 79 -3.63 20.86 -8.42
CA TYR A 79 -2.94 20.39 -9.62
C TYR A 79 -2.98 21.38 -10.81
N LYS A 80 -3.78 22.45 -10.75
CA LYS A 80 -3.96 23.42 -11.83
C LYS A 80 -2.84 24.47 -11.95
N VAL A 81 -2.06 24.73 -10.90
CA VAL A 81 -1.15 25.90 -10.87
C VAL A 81 0.32 25.54 -10.58
N SER A 82 0.61 24.31 -10.10
CA SER A 82 1.90 24.01 -9.46
C SER A 82 2.41 22.57 -9.70
N TYR A 83 2.26 22.00 -10.89
CA TYR A 83 2.65 20.60 -11.12
C TYR A 83 4.16 20.32 -10.99
N ASP A 84 5.04 21.26 -11.33
CA ASP A 84 6.51 21.11 -11.16
C ASP A 84 7.05 21.84 -9.89
N LYS A 85 6.18 22.16 -8.94
CA LYS A 85 6.61 22.82 -7.69
C LYS A 85 6.53 21.85 -6.52
N ASP A 86 7.50 21.98 -5.63
CA ASP A 86 7.42 21.36 -4.32
C ASP A 86 6.33 22.06 -3.51
N VAL A 87 5.43 21.26 -2.94
CA VAL A 87 4.37 21.70 -2.04
C VAL A 87 4.47 20.93 -0.73
N GLU A 88 3.84 21.46 0.31
CA GLU A 88 3.78 20.78 1.60
C GLU A 88 3.17 19.39 1.44
N ALA A 89 3.83 18.39 2.02
CA ALA A 89 3.42 17.01 2.00
C ALA A 89 2.69 16.65 3.31
N THR A 90 1.61 15.89 3.18
CA THR A 90 0.98 15.18 4.29
C THR A 90 1.19 13.68 4.12
N TYR A 91 1.93 13.10 5.05
CA TYR A 91 2.14 11.66 5.14
C TYR A 91 1.19 11.07 6.17
N TYR A 92 0.40 10.08 5.79
CA TYR A 92 -0.46 9.37 6.74
C TYR A 92 0.12 8.01 7.10
N ARG A 93 -0.11 7.64 8.36
CA ARG A 93 -0.10 6.26 8.84
C ARG A 93 -1.47 5.97 9.45
N LEU A 94 -2.08 4.87 9.06
CA LEU A 94 -3.40 4.44 9.54
C LEU A 94 -3.31 3.01 10.10
N PRO A 95 -4.05 2.69 11.16
CA PRO A 95 -4.87 3.60 11.96
C PRO A 95 -4.03 4.65 12.72
N SER A 96 -4.66 5.76 13.11
CA SER A 96 -4.05 6.84 13.90
C SER A 96 -5.00 7.37 14.96
N ASN A 97 -4.54 8.31 15.80
CA ASN A 97 -5.37 8.95 16.83
C ASN A 97 -6.65 9.59 16.26
N LYS A 98 -6.56 10.16 15.04
CA LYS A 98 -7.70 10.76 14.34
C LYS A 98 -8.55 9.72 13.61
N TRP A 99 -7.92 8.65 13.11
CA TRP A 99 -8.56 7.61 12.31
C TRP A 99 -8.36 6.25 12.96
N LYS A 100 -9.12 5.99 14.03
CA LYS A 100 -8.95 4.78 14.88
C LYS A 100 -9.48 3.50 14.26
N ARG A 101 -10.21 3.58 13.14
CA ARG A 101 -10.77 2.42 12.46
C ARG A 101 -9.65 1.47 12.04
N LEU A 102 -9.68 0.25 12.54
CA LEU A 102 -8.78 -0.81 12.11
C LEU A 102 -9.02 -1.13 10.64
N LEU A 103 -7.96 -1.31 9.88
CA LEU A 103 -8.01 -1.58 8.45
C LEU A 103 -7.63 -3.02 8.18
N SER A 104 -8.31 -3.65 7.24
CA SER A 104 -7.95 -4.91 6.59
C SER A 104 -7.94 -4.71 5.08
N VAL A 105 -7.30 -5.61 4.35
CA VAL A 105 -7.34 -5.65 2.88
C VAL A 105 -8.78 -5.62 2.38
N ARG A 106 -9.68 -6.37 3.03
CA ARG A 106 -11.11 -6.41 2.72
C ARG A 106 -11.77 -5.04 2.88
N THR A 107 -11.58 -4.36 4.02
CA THR A 107 -12.18 -3.03 4.23
C THR A 107 -11.64 -1.99 3.25
N LEU A 108 -10.37 -2.08 2.85
CA LEU A 108 -9.81 -1.21 1.81
C LEU A 108 -10.45 -1.49 0.44
N ALA A 109 -10.72 -2.76 0.14
CA ALA A 109 -11.38 -3.19 -1.09
C ALA A 109 -12.86 -2.80 -1.17
N GLU A 110 -13.59 -2.84 -0.05
CA GLU A 110 -15.05 -2.67 0.02
C GLU A 110 -15.48 -1.25 0.39
N GLU A 111 -14.69 -0.52 1.16
CA GLU A 111 -15.07 0.79 1.71
C GLU A 111 -14.07 1.90 1.34
N GLY A 112 -12.79 1.55 1.17
CA GLY A 112 -11.72 2.50 0.84
C GLY A 112 -11.09 3.19 2.05
N LEU A 113 -10.36 4.27 1.77
CA LEU A 113 -9.59 5.00 2.78
C LEU A 113 -10.49 5.85 3.68
N PRO A 114 -10.31 5.81 5.01
CA PRO A 114 -11.16 6.57 5.93
C PRO A 114 -10.90 8.08 5.92
N HIS A 115 -9.75 8.51 5.38
CA HIS A 115 -9.27 9.89 5.47
C HIS A 115 -9.34 10.67 4.14
N LYS A 116 -9.46 9.97 3.00
CA LYS A 116 -9.45 10.51 1.63
C LYS A 116 -10.24 9.59 0.69
N GLU A 117 -10.55 10.10 -0.51
CA GLU A 117 -11.35 9.46 -1.58
C GLU A 117 -12.81 9.16 -1.20
N GLY A 118 -13.08 8.50 -0.06
CA GLY A 118 -14.45 8.22 0.40
C GLY A 118 -15.21 7.19 -0.45
N TYR A 119 -14.51 6.42 -1.27
CA TYR A 119 -15.05 5.31 -2.05
C TYR A 119 -14.04 4.14 -2.12
N PRO A 120 -14.50 2.93 -2.50
CA PRO A 120 -13.66 1.73 -2.54
C PRO A 120 -12.49 1.90 -3.52
N CYS A 121 -11.30 1.39 -3.18
CA CYS A 121 -10.16 1.43 -4.10
C CYS A 121 -10.45 0.68 -5.40
N ASP A 122 -9.76 1.03 -6.49
CA ASP A 122 -9.97 0.38 -7.78
C ASP A 122 -9.20 -0.93 -7.88
N GLY A 123 -7.98 -0.99 -7.35
CA GLY A 123 -7.12 -2.16 -7.41
C GLY A 123 -6.35 -2.43 -6.12
N ILE A 124 -6.09 -3.71 -5.87
CA ILE A 124 -5.19 -4.17 -4.80
C ILE A 124 -4.27 -5.24 -5.38
N ILE A 125 -2.97 -5.01 -5.23
CA ILE A 125 -1.92 -5.96 -5.55
C ILE A 125 -1.20 -6.35 -4.26
N THR A 126 -0.85 -7.63 -4.13
CA THR A 126 -0.12 -8.14 -2.97
C THR A 126 1.20 -8.77 -3.39
N LEU A 127 2.26 -8.43 -2.69
CA LEU A 127 3.61 -8.95 -2.91
C LEU A 127 4.01 -9.82 -1.72
N PRO A 128 4.57 -11.03 -1.95
CA PRO A 128 5.07 -11.86 -0.87
C PRO A 128 6.13 -11.13 -0.04
N ASN A 129 6.03 -11.25 1.28
CA ASN A 129 7.02 -10.73 2.22
C ASN A 129 7.21 -11.69 3.41
N SER A 130 7.93 -11.22 4.43
CA SER A 130 8.06 -11.88 5.72
C SER A 130 7.64 -10.96 6.85
N LYS A 131 7.28 -11.52 8.00
CA LYS A 131 6.93 -10.73 9.19
C LYS A 131 8.04 -9.75 9.60
N ALA A 132 9.30 -10.19 9.49
CA ALA A 132 10.44 -9.32 9.75
C ALA A 132 10.54 -8.21 8.70
N GLY A 133 10.32 -8.55 7.42
CA GLY A 133 10.28 -7.60 6.32
C GLY A 133 9.17 -6.55 6.46
N ASP A 134 7.99 -6.91 6.94
CA ASP A 134 6.91 -5.96 7.20
C ASP A 134 7.28 -4.98 8.32
N LEU A 135 7.87 -5.47 9.40
CA LEU A 135 8.34 -4.62 10.50
C LEU A 135 9.46 -3.67 10.04
N GLU A 136 10.40 -4.17 9.23
CA GLU A 136 11.47 -3.35 8.63
C GLU A 136 10.92 -2.29 7.68
N LEU A 137 9.94 -2.67 6.83
CA LEU A 137 9.29 -1.78 5.89
C LEU A 137 8.45 -0.72 6.60
N ALA A 138 7.67 -1.09 7.63
CA ALA A 138 6.95 -0.13 8.46
C ALA A 138 7.90 0.89 9.08
N ALA A 139 9.01 0.43 9.68
CA ALA A 139 10.02 1.33 10.23
C ALA A 139 10.68 2.22 9.16
N TYR A 140 10.89 1.71 7.94
CA TYR A 140 11.37 2.49 6.81
C TYR A 140 10.39 3.60 6.40
N LEU A 141 9.10 3.27 6.30
CA LEU A 141 8.03 4.21 5.96
C LEU A 141 7.89 5.31 7.02
N GLU A 142 8.03 4.96 8.30
CA GLU A 142 8.06 5.93 9.40
C GLU A 142 9.24 6.91 9.27
N ARG A 143 10.45 6.41 8.97
CA ARG A 143 11.60 7.30 8.70
C ARG A 143 11.37 8.22 7.50
N LYS A 144 10.68 7.74 6.46
CA LYS A 144 10.34 8.58 5.29
C LYS A 144 9.34 9.67 5.64
N ARG A 145 8.33 9.35 6.46
CA ARG A 145 7.42 10.34 7.03
C ARG A 145 8.19 11.39 7.83
N ASP A 146 9.04 10.95 8.74
CA ASP A 146 9.75 11.86 9.66
C ASP A 146 10.78 12.73 8.92
N ALA A 147 11.34 12.25 7.80
CA ALA A 147 12.18 13.05 6.92
C ALA A 147 11.43 14.16 6.17
N GLY A 148 10.10 14.07 6.06
CA GLY A 148 9.24 15.16 5.59
C GLY A 148 9.53 15.68 4.18
N ARG A 149 9.95 14.81 3.24
CA ARG A 149 10.24 15.24 1.86
C ARG A 149 9.00 15.90 1.25
N PRO A 150 9.11 17.11 0.63
CA PRO A 150 7.98 17.79 -0.01
C PRO A 150 7.32 16.94 -1.09
N PHE A 151 6.03 17.19 -1.32
CA PHE A 151 5.29 16.57 -2.41
C PHE A 151 5.60 17.32 -3.70
N ASN A 152 5.88 16.59 -4.78
CA ASN A 152 6.01 17.16 -6.11
C ASN A 152 5.34 16.21 -7.10
N ALA A 153 4.34 16.70 -7.83
CA ALA A 153 3.55 15.86 -8.74
C ALA A 153 4.41 15.17 -9.81
N MET A 154 5.52 15.79 -10.24
CA MET A 154 6.41 15.25 -11.27
C MET A 154 7.60 14.45 -10.72
N ARG A 155 8.13 14.84 -9.56
CA ARG A 155 9.43 14.35 -9.07
C ARG A 155 9.35 13.47 -7.81
N TYR A 156 8.30 13.62 -7.02
CA TYR A 156 8.09 12.85 -5.80
C TYR A 156 6.63 12.91 -5.33
N ASN A 157 5.81 12.01 -5.88
CA ASN A 157 4.39 11.89 -5.58
C ASN A 157 4.07 10.59 -4.81
N CYS A 158 2.78 10.28 -4.64
CA CYS A 158 2.34 9.07 -3.95
C CYS A 158 2.88 7.77 -4.57
N CYS A 159 3.00 7.72 -5.90
CA CYS A 159 3.53 6.56 -6.60
C CYS A 159 5.05 6.42 -6.44
N ASP A 160 5.79 7.53 -6.35
CA ASP A 160 7.22 7.50 -6.03
C ASP A 160 7.45 6.99 -4.60
N PHE A 161 6.67 7.47 -3.64
CA PHE A 161 6.70 7.00 -2.25
C PHE A 161 6.46 5.48 -2.16
N VAL A 162 5.42 4.98 -2.82
CA VAL A 162 5.14 3.53 -2.88
C VAL A 162 6.23 2.76 -3.63
N SER A 163 6.75 3.31 -4.73
CA SER A 163 7.83 2.67 -5.51
C SER A 163 9.11 2.55 -4.69
N GLU A 164 9.49 3.57 -3.92
CA GLU A 164 10.65 3.52 -3.01
C GLU A 164 10.44 2.47 -1.90
N ALA A 165 9.22 2.36 -1.37
CA ALA A 165 8.87 1.39 -0.35
C ALA A 165 8.96 -0.06 -0.86
N ILE A 166 8.40 -0.33 -2.04
CA ILE A 166 8.51 -1.65 -2.70
C ILE A 166 9.97 -1.94 -3.06
N ALA A 167 10.71 -0.94 -3.56
CA ALA A 167 12.12 -1.13 -3.89
C ALA A 167 12.97 -1.46 -2.66
N PHE A 168 12.67 -0.85 -1.51
CA PHE A 168 13.30 -1.18 -0.24
C PHE A 168 13.02 -2.64 0.16
N ALA A 169 11.76 -3.07 0.14
CA ALA A 169 11.37 -4.40 0.61
C ALA A 169 11.79 -5.52 -0.35
N ALA A 170 11.56 -5.35 -1.65
CA ALA A 170 11.86 -6.36 -2.67
C ALA A 170 13.32 -6.32 -3.14
N ARG A 171 14.13 -5.35 -2.67
CA ARG A 171 15.50 -5.10 -3.13
C ARG A 171 15.61 -4.99 -4.66
N ARG A 172 14.55 -4.46 -5.29
CA ARG A 172 14.36 -4.40 -6.74
C ARG A 172 13.75 -3.05 -7.13
N GLN A 173 14.34 -2.37 -8.11
CA GLN A 173 13.79 -1.10 -8.60
C GLN A 173 12.42 -1.28 -9.26
N VAL A 174 11.53 -0.30 -9.06
CA VAL A 174 10.19 -0.24 -9.66
C VAL A 174 10.17 0.82 -10.74
N PHE A 175 9.86 0.42 -11.99
CA PHE A 175 9.81 1.34 -13.13
C PHE A 175 8.35 1.71 -13.49
N ALA A 176 7.70 2.45 -12.60
CA ALA A 176 6.29 2.83 -12.71
C ALA A 176 6.04 4.16 -13.45
N LYS A 177 6.93 4.56 -14.37
CA LYS A 177 6.87 5.87 -15.04
C LYS A 177 6.19 5.81 -16.42
N GLU A 178 5.42 6.84 -16.73
CA GLU A 178 4.90 7.10 -18.08
C GLU A 178 5.19 8.53 -18.51
N LEU A 179 5.23 8.76 -19.83
CA LEU A 179 5.48 10.09 -20.39
C LEU A 179 4.19 10.92 -20.26
N VAL A 180 4.23 11.93 -19.40
CA VAL A 180 3.17 12.93 -19.28
C VAL A 180 3.73 14.24 -19.81
N TYR A 181 3.21 14.65 -20.97
CA TYR A 181 3.76 15.73 -21.77
C TYR A 181 5.23 15.48 -22.16
N LYS A 182 6.20 16.07 -21.46
CA LYS A 182 7.64 15.97 -21.76
C LYS A 182 8.47 15.40 -20.61
N GLN A 183 7.83 14.87 -19.57
CA GLN A 183 8.52 14.34 -18.40
C GLN A 183 7.99 12.95 -18.05
N LEU A 184 8.87 12.12 -17.50
CA LEU A 184 8.54 10.78 -17.00
C LEU A 184 8.07 10.89 -15.55
N ILE A 185 6.81 10.59 -15.32
CA ILE A 185 6.16 10.70 -14.01
C ILE A 185 5.65 9.33 -13.57
N SER A 186 5.79 9.01 -12.29
CA SER A 186 5.19 7.81 -11.69
C SER A 186 3.68 8.00 -11.53
N THR A 187 2.86 7.05 -12.01
CA THR A 187 1.39 7.17 -11.98
C THR A 187 0.72 5.91 -11.44
N PRO A 188 -0.50 6.00 -10.85
CA PRO A 188 -1.16 4.84 -10.24
C PRO A 188 -1.40 3.71 -11.25
N ASN A 189 -1.86 4.07 -12.46
CA ASN A 189 -2.12 3.13 -13.53
C ASN A 189 -0.85 2.40 -13.97
N ARG A 190 0.26 3.13 -14.14
CA ARG A 190 1.54 2.53 -14.54
C ARG A 190 2.14 1.69 -13.42
N LEU A 191 2.03 2.11 -12.15
CA LEU A 191 2.47 1.35 -10.99
C LEU A 191 1.75 0.01 -10.89
N PHE A 192 0.41 -0.01 -11.01
CA PHE A 192 -0.35 -1.26 -11.00
C PHE A 192 0.08 -2.20 -12.15
N ARG A 193 0.19 -1.66 -13.37
CA ARG A 193 0.58 -2.42 -14.55
C ARG A 193 2.00 -2.97 -14.48
N GLU A 194 2.92 -2.26 -13.84
CA GLU A 194 4.29 -2.74 -13.58
C GLU A 194 4.26 -3.89 -12.56
N LEU A 195 3.69 -3.66 -11.38
CA LEU A 195 3.74 -4.63 -10.29
C LEU A 195 3.01 -5.94 -10.60
N ARG A 196 1.90 -5.90 -11.35
CA ARG A 196 1.16 -7.13 -11.72
C ARG A 196 1.97 -8.10 -12.58
N THR A 197 3.10 -7.66 -13.15
CA THR A 197 3.98 -8.50 -13.98
C THR A 197 5.10 -9.17 -13.20
N TRP A 198 5.26 -8.83 -11.91
CA TRP A 198 6.31 -9.41 -11.09
C TRP A 198 5.92 -10.82 -10.62
N ASP A 199 6.90 -11.72 -10.56
CA ASP A 199 6.68 -13.10 -10.11
C ASP A 199 6.22 -13.16 -8.64
N GLY A 200 5.26 -14.04 -8.36
CA GLY A 200 4.72 -14.26 -7.01
C GLY A 200 3.72 -13.21 -6.53
N VAL A 201 3.52 -12.14 -7.30
CA VAL A 201 2.51 -11.11 -7.04
C VAL A 201 1.11 -11.65 -7.29
N GLN A 202 0.15 -11.26 -6.44
CA GLN A 202 -1.27 -11.61 -6.60
C GLN A 202 -2.13 -10.35 -6.72
N VAL A 203 -3.01 -10.33 -7.71
CA VAL A 203 -4.05 -9.31 -7.85
C VAL A 203 -5.25 -9.71 -6.99
N VAL A 204 -5.44 -9.01 -5.87
CA VAL A 204 -6.58 -9.25 -4.94
C VAL A 204 -7.83 -8.53 -5.43
N LYS A 205 -7.67 -7.36 -6.04
CA LYS A 205 -8.75 -6.62 -6.70
C LYS A 205 -8.23 -6.07 -8.03
N ASP A 206 -8.88 -6.47 -9.12
CA ASP A 206 -8.53 -6.02 -10.46
C ASP A 206 -9.26 -4.71 -10.81
N PRO A 207 -8.56 -3.61 -11.10
CA PRO A 207 -9.17 -2.36 -11.56
C PRO A 207 -9.74 -2.45 -12.98
N GLY A 208 -9.49 -3.55 -13.71
CA GLY A 208 -9.94 -3.77 -15.07
C GLY A 208 -9.40 -2.70 -16.01
N LYS A 209 -10.27 -2.23 -16.93
CA LYS A 209 -9.89 -1.23 -17.95
C LYS A 209 -9.53 0.14 -17.38
N LYS A 210 -9.79 0.42 -16.10
CA LYS A 210 -9.51 1.73 -15.48
C LYS A 210 -8.03 2.09 -15.47
N VAL A 211 -7.14 1.10 -15.52
CA VAL A 211 -5.67 1.31 -15.54
C VAL A 211 -5.05 1.26 -16.94
N ASP A 212 -5.85 1.07 -17.98
CA ASP A 212 -5.33 0.98 -19.35
C ASP A 212 -4.99 2.37 -19.92
N GLY A 213 -5.76 3.39 -19.51
CA GLY A 213 -5.55 4.78 -19.90
C GLY A 213 -4.28 5.40 -19.30
N SER A 214 -3.73 6.39 -20.01
CA SER A 214 -2.58 7.18 -19.54
C SER A 214 -3.04 8.36 -18.68
N PHE A 215 -2.21 8.77 -17.71
CA PHE A 215 -2.51 9.95 -16.90
C PHE A 215 -2.74 11.20 -17.76
N PHE A 216 -1.98 11.37 -18.84
CA PHE A 216 -2.16 12.51 -19.74
C PHE A 216 -3.56 12.53 -20.38
N GLN A 217 -4.03 11.40 -20.92
CA GLN A 217 -5.34 11.33 -21.55
C GLN A 217 -6.48 11.48 -20.53
N GLU A 218 -6.45 10.68 -19.46
CA GLU A 218 -7.54 10.57 -18.50
C GLU A 218 -7.68 11.83 -17.64
N ARG A 219 -6.56 12.47 -17.29
CA ARG A 219 -6.54 13.56 -16.30
C ARG A 219 -6.25 14.93 -16.88
N ILE A 220 -5.37 15.04 -17.87
CA ILE A 220 -5.04 16.33 -18.51
C ILE A 220 -6.07 16.63 -19.60
N LEU A 221 -6.18 15.77 -20.62
CA LEU A 221 -7.14 15.98 -21.71
C LEU A 221 -8.59 15.84 -21.23
N GLY A 222 -8.89 14.83 -20.42
CA GLY A 222 -10.24 14.58 -19.90
C GLY A 222 -10.85 15.73 -19.07
N ARG A 223 -10.03 16.67 -18.57
CA ARG A 223 -10.52 17.90 -17.92
C ARG A 223 -10.56 19.13 -18.84
N MET A 224 -9.89 19.08 -19.99
CA MET A 224 -9.92 20.16 -20.99
C MET A 224 -11.08 20.02 -21.96
N ILE A 225 -11.60 18.81 -22.16
CA ILE A 225 -12.85 18.58 -22.88
C ILE A 225 -13.99 18.86 -21.89
N PRO A 226 -14.75 19.96 -22.03
CA PRO A 226 -15.91 20.15 -21.18
C PRO A 226 -16.90 19.02 -21.49
N SER A 227 -17.71 18.67 -20.50
CA SER A 227 -18.89 17.81 -20.58
C SER A 227 -19.90 18.32 -21.64
N PHE A 228 -19.57 18.18 -22.92
CA PHE A 228 -20.40 18.55 -24.07
C PHE A 228 -20.89 17.34 -24.87
N ILE A 229 -20.69 16.13 -24.39
CA ILE A 229 -21.25 14.93 -25.01
C ILE A 229 -22.00 14.13 -23.95
N ASN A 230 -23.17 14.64 -23.58
CA ASN A 230 -24.30 13.77 -23.26
C ASN A 230 -25.02 13.53 -24.59
N PHE A 231 -24.91 12.31 -25.11
CA PHE A 231 -25.88 11.69 -26.01
C PHE A 231 -26.18 10.29 -25.48
#